data_AF-A0A398DTA4-F1
#
_entry.id   AF-A0A398DTA4-F1
#
_cell.length_a   1.000
_cell.length_b   1.000
_cell.length_c   1.000
_cell.angle_alpha   90.00
_cell.angle_beta   90.00
_cell.angle_gamma   90.00
#
_symmetry.space_group_name_H-M   'P 1'
#
loop_
_entity.id
_entity.type
_entity.pdbx_description
1 polymer ?
#
loop_
_entity_poly.entity_id
_entity_poly.type
_entity_poly.pdbx_seq_one_letter_code
_entity_poly.pdbx_strand_id
1 'polypeptide(L)' 'MWNEFKRFAVRSSMIDLAVGVIIGGAVGKVITSFVNDILMPPIGLLLGRVNFTSLYINLGRTKYPTFDTAQAAGAPTIN' A
#
# COMPACT_ATOMS: atom_id res chain seq x y z
N MET A 1 -32.73 -8.76 20.18
CA MET A 1 -31.69 -8.14 19.33
C MET A 1 -30.41 -8.99 19.23
N TRP A 2 -29.78 -9.37 20.35
CA TRP A 2 -28.55 -10.21 20.33
C TRP A 2 -28.77 -11.61 19.74
N ASN A 3 -29.91 -12.25 20.05
CA ASN A 3 -30.27 -13.55 19.49
C ASN A 3 -30.60 -13.47 17.99
N GLU A 4 -31.27 -12.41 17.51
CA GLU A 4 -31.45 -12.21 16.07
C GLU A 4 -30.12 -11.95 15.35
N PHE A 5 -29.22 -11.16 15.93
CA PHE A 5 -27.90 -10.92 15.37
C PHE A 5 -27.07 -12.20 15.27
N LYS A 6 -27.09 -13.05 16.30
CA LYS A 6 -26.42 -14.37 16.25
C LYS A 6 -27.01 -15.26 15.16
N ARG A 7 -28.34 -15.29 15.01
CA ARG A 7 -29.01 -16.04 13.93
C ARG A 7 -28.72 -15.47 12.55
N PHE A 8 -28.46 -14.17 12.45
CA PHE A 8 -28.06 -13.50 11.21
C PHE A 8 -26.60 -13.84 10.87
N ALA A 9 -25.67 -13.66 11.81
CA ALA A 9 -24.24 -13.90 11.64
C ALA A 9 -23.87 -15.37 11.35
N VAL A 10 -24.65 -16.33 11.84
CA VAL A 10 -24.42 -17.77 11.60
C VAL A 10 -24.92 -18.22 10.21
N ARG A 11 -25.59 -17.35 9.45
CA ARG A 11 -26.00 -17.69 8.08
C ARG A 11 -24.77 -17.85 7.19
N SER A 12 -24.70 -18.97 6.47
CA SER A 12 -23.63 -19.26 5.49
C SER A 12 -23.35 -18.07 4.58
N SER A 13 -24.40 -17.49 3.99
CA SER A 13 -24.28 -16.35 3.06
C SER A 13 -23.53 -15.12 3.64
N MET A 14 -23.59 -14.88 4.96
CA MET A 14 -22.83 -13.79 5.59
C MET A 14 -21.40 -14.20 5.94
N ILE A 15 -21.21 -15.45 6.39
CA ILE A 15 -19.88 -15.98 6.69
C ILE A 15 -19.05 -16.00 5.41
N ASP A 16 -19.63 -16.47 4.31
CA ASP A 16 -18.98 -16.53 3.00
C ASP A 16 -18.62 -15.14 2.48
N LEU A 17 -19.50 -14.16 2.67
CA LEU A 17 -19.23 -12.75 2.35
C LEU A 17 -18.08 -12.19 3.20
N ALA A 18 -18.10 -12.43 4.52
CA ALA A 18 -17.07 -11.94 5.43
C ALA A 18 -15.70 -12.54 5.11
N VAL A 19 -15.64 -13.84 4.83
CA VAL A 19 -14.42 -14.53 4.40
C VAL A 19 -13.92 -13.95 3.08
N GLY A 20 -14.81 -13.70 2.10
CA GLY A 20 -14.45 -13.06 0.83
C GLY A 20 -13.82 -11.68 0.99
N VAL A 21 -14.37 -10.84 1.87
CA VAL A 21 -13.81 -9.50 2.15
C VAL A 21 -12.46 -9.57 2.85
N ILE A 22 -12.30 -10.48 3.82
CA ILE A 22 -11.03 -10.65 4.56
C ILE A 22 -9.93 -11.16 3.62
N ILE A 23 -10.22 -12.18 2.81
CA ILE A 23 -9.27 -12.72 1.84
C ILE A 23 -8.95 -11.67 0.78
N GLY A 24 -9.96 -10.98 0.24
CA GLY A 24 -9.78 -9.92 -0.75
C GLY A 24 -8.89 -8.77 -0.24
N GLY A 25 -9.11 -8.33 1.00
CA GLY A 25 -8.29 -7.30 1.63
C GLY A 25 -6.85 -7.75 1.93
N ALA A 26 -6.67 -9.00 2.38
CA ALA A 26 -5.34 -9.54 2.67
C ALA A 26 -4.52 -9.76 1.39
N VAL A 27 -5.12 -10.40 0.38
CA VAL A 27 -4.47 -10.66 -0.91
C VAL A 27 -4.19 -9.36 -1.65
N GLY A 28 -5.09 -8.38 -1.58
CA GLY A 28 -4.86 -7.06 -2.15
C GLY A 28 -3.58 -6.39 -1.63
N LYS A 29 -3.32 -6.45 -0.32
CA LYS A 29 -2.07 -5.90 0.25
C LYS A 29 -0.81 -6.61 -0.26
N VAL A 30 -0.87 -7.94 -0.38
CA VAL A 30 0.25 -8.74 -0.90
C VAL A 30 0.51 -8.40 -2.36
N ILE A 31 -0.55 -8.30 -3.18
CA ILE A 31 -0.44 -7.91 -4.58
C ILE A 31 0.12 -6.48 -4.70
N THR A 32 -0.36 -5.54 -3.89
CA THR A 32 0.14 -4.15 -3.92
C THR A 32 1.63 -4.08 -3.59
N SER A 33 2.10 -4.77 -2.53
CA SER A 33 3.55 -4.82 -2.24
C SER A 33 4.32 -5.51 -3.36
N PHE A 34 3.83 -6.62 -3.90
CA PHE A 34 4.48 -7.28 -5.03
C PHE A 34 4.60 -6.38 -6.27
N VAL A 35 3.53 -5.66 -6.61
CA VAL A 35 3.54 -4.71 -7.73
C VAL A 35 4.53 -3.59 -7.45
N ASN A 36 4.50 -3.02 -6.25
CA ASN A 36 5.33 -1.87 -5.90
C ASN A 36 6.82 -2.21 -5.80
N ASP A 37 7.15 -3.36 -5.21
CA ASP A 37 8.51 -3.70 -4.85
C ASP A 37 9.22 -4.48 -5.98
N ILE A 38 8.47 -5.21 -6.81
CA ILE A 38 9.05 -6.10 -7.83
C ILE A 38 8.70 -5.66 -9.26
N LEU A 39 7.47 -5.19 -9.52
CA LEU A 39 7.06 -4.82 -10.89
C LEU A 39 7.35 -3.35 -11.22
N MET A 40 7.18 -2.41 -10.29
CA MET A 40 7.43 -1.00 -10.55
C MET A 40 8.89 -0.65 -10.89
N PRO A 41 9.94 -1.27 -10.32
CA PRO A 41 11.31 -0.92 -10.68
C PRO A 41 11.65 -1.23 -12.15
N PRO A 42 11.34 -2.43 -12.70
CA PRO A 42 11.53 -2.71 -14.13
C PRO A 42 10.64 -1.86 -15.05
N ILE A 43 9.38 -1.63 -14.66
CA ILE A 43 8.43 -0.81 -15.43
C ILE A 43 8.87 0.66 -15.45
N GLY A 44 9.30 1.22 -14.31
CA GLY A 44 9.84 2.58 -14.20
C GLY A 44 11.15 2.78 -14.96
N LEU A 45 11.95 1.72 -15.12
CA LEU A 45 13.13 1.72 -15.98
C LEU A 45 12.75 1.72 -17.48
N LEU A 46 11.71 0.99 -17.87
CA LEU A 46 11.23 0.90 -19.26
C LEU A 46 10.41 2.11 -19.72
N LEU A 47 9.60 2.73 -18.85
CA LEU A 47 8.80 3.92 -19.14
C LEU A 47 9.56 5.26 -19.02
N GLY A 48 10.88 5.22 -18.80
CA GLY A 48 11.75 6.36 -19.05
C GLY A 48 11.98 7.31 -17.87
N ARG A 49 12.66 6.82 -16.82
CA ARG A 49 13.35 7.66 -15.81
C ARG A 49 12.47 8.57 -14.93
N VAL A 50 11.15 8.43 -14.92
CA VAL A 50 10.33 9.11 -13.90
C VAL A 50 10.20 8.20 -12.69
N ASN A 51 11.17 8.32 -11.79
CA ASN A 51 11.13 7.69 -10.48
C ASN A 51 10.13 8.48 -9.61
N PHE A 52 8.85 8.07 -9.60
CA PHE A 52 7.82 8.66 -8.74
C PHE A 52 8.12 8.51 -7.24
N THR A 53 8.99 7.57 -6.86
CA THR A 53 9.51 7.42 -5.49
C THR A 53 10.57 8.48 -5.14
N SER A 54 11.14 9.15 -6.15
CA SER A 54 12.18 10.17 -6.01
C SER A 54 11.71 11.57 -6.41
N LEU A 55 10.44 11.73 -6.77
CA LEU A 55 9.86 13.03 -7.08
C LEU A 55 9.42 13.74 -5.79
N TYR A 56 10.38 13.98 -4.90
CA TYR A 56 10.17 14.82 -3.74
C TYR A 56 11.12 16.02 -3.82
N ILE A 57 10.61 17.19 -3.49
CA ILE A 57 11.43 18.39 -3.42
C ILE A 57 12.00 18.43 -2.00
N ASN A 58 13.31 18.24 -1.86
CA ASN A 58 14.01 18.45 -0.58
C ASN A 58 14.20 19.97 -0.39
N LEU A 59 13.57 20.55 0.64
CA LEU A 59 13.74 21.98 0.99
C LEU A 59 15.01 22.24 1.84
N GLY A 60 15.85 21.23 2.06
CA GLY A 60 17.10 21.29 2.81
C GLY A 60 18.36 21.30 1.92
N ARG A 61 19.53 21.46 2.55
CA ARG A 61 20.84 21.55 1.85
C ARG A 61 21.46 20.19 1.52
N THR A 62 20.85 19.08 1.94
CA THR A 62 21.39 17.72 1.78
C THR A 62 20.56 16.91 0.79
N LYS A 63 21.22 16.36 -0.24
CA LYS A 63 20.58 15.49 -1.24
C LYS A 63 20.52 14.07 -0.68
N TYR A 64 19.30 13.54 -0.52
CA TYR A 64 19.11 12.14 -0.14
C TYR A 64 18.76 11.32 -1.39
N PRO A 65 19.35 10.13 -1.57
CA PRO A 65 19.11 9.31 -2.76
C PRO A 65 17.69 8.74 -2.85
N THR A 66 16.94 8.70 -1.73
CA THR A 66 15.60 8.08 -1.66
C THR A 66 14.72 8.76 -0.60
N PHE A 67 13.41 8.84 -0.85
CA PHE A 67 12.43 9.43 0.07
C PHE A 67 12.49 8.79 1.48
N ASP A 68 12.65 7.47 1.56
CA ASP A 68 12.77 6.73 2.83
C ASP A 68 13.96 7.23 3.69
N THR A 69 15.07 7.60 3.05
CA THR A 69 16.25 8.14 3.75
C THR A 69 16.07 9.61 4.16
N ALA A 70 15.24 10.37 3.44
CA ALA A 70 14.93 11.76 3.76
C ALA A 70 13.91 11.86 4.92
N GLN A 71 12.90 10.98 4.93
CA GLN A 71 11.89 10.93 5.99
C GLN A 71 12.46 10.38 7.30
N ALA A 72 13.31 9.34 7.24
CA ALA A 72 14.01 8.81 8.42
C ALA A 72 15.02 9.82 9.02
N ALA A 73 15.59 10.71 8.20
CA ALA A 73 16.46 11.79 8.64
C ALA A 73 15.70 13.03 9.17
N GLY A 74 14.36 13.00 9.21
CA GLY A 74 13.53 14.13 9.66
C GLY A 74 13.62 15.35 8.75
N ALA A 75 14.00 15.17 7.48
CA ALA A 75 14.11 16.29 6.55
C ALA A 75 12.70 16.81 6.17
N PRO A 76 12.50 18.14 6.11
CA PRO A 76 11.25 18.71 5.63
C PRO A 76 11.10 18.45 4.13
N THR A 77 10.25 17.49 3.77
CA THR A 77 9.92 17.10 2.39
C THR A 77 8.45 17.35 2.11
N ILE A 78 8.14 17.86 0.92
CA ILE A 78 6.77 17.97 0.38
C ILE A 78 6.63 16.90 -0.73
N ASN A 79 5.54 16.13 -0.67
CA ASN A 79 5.19 15.04 -1.58
C ASN A 79 4.30 15.56 -2.72
#